data_AF-A0A7V4J2G5-F1
#
_entry.id   AF-A0A7V4J2G5-F1
#
_cell.length_a   1.000
_cell.length_b   1.000
_cell.length_c   1.000
_cell.angle_alpha   90.00
_cell.angle_beta   90.00
_cell.angle_gamma   90.00
#
_symmetry.space_group_name_H-M   'P 1'
#
loop_
_entity.id
_entity.type
_entity.pdbx_description
1 polymer ?
#
loop_
_entity_poly.entity_id
_entity_poly.type
_entity_poly.pdbx_seq_one_letter_code
_entity_poly.pdbx_strand_id
1 'polypeptide(L)'
;GVESVNVLLTTEKAVIQLDPARVDLSAIRKAVESAGYSVPDSATPLATSMDSFNRRMTVLLAIVFSVVLSIVIAGEWLGLFDELNELVPLPIGTALVIVGGFPIFRNVVRATLKRQITSHTLMTVGAIAALIVGEWVAAAIVVVFMRVGDYVERFTTESARRAVK
;
A
#
# COMPACT_ATOMS: atom_id res chain seq x y z
N GLY A 1 -36.24 14.71 -16.85
CA GLY A 1 -35.67 14.43 -15.52
C GLY A 1 -34.29 13.84 -15.56
N VAL A 2 -33.55 13.99 -16.66
CA VAL A 2 -32.10 13.73 -16.72
C VAL A 2 -31.43 15.10 -16.76
N GLU A 3 -30.54 15.37 -15.82
CA GLU A 3 -29.86 16.66 -15.66
C GLU A 3 -28.52 16.67 -16.38
N SER A 4 -27.79 15.56 -16.34
CA SER A 4 -26.55 15.39 -17.11
C SER A 4 -26.29 13.92 -17.45
N VAL A 5 -25.57 13.69 -18.55
CA VAL A 5 -25.11 12.38 -19.01
C VAL A 5 -23.65 12.49 -19.44
N ASN A 6 -22.80 11.63 -18.88
CA ASN A 6 -21.42 11.48 -19.31
C ASN A 6 -21.15 10.01 -19.68
N VAL A 7 -20.69 9.78 -20.91
CA VAL A 7 -20.45 8.43 -21.44
C VAL A 7 -18.95 8.20 -21.59
N LEU A 8 -18.44 7.25 -20.82
CA LEU A 8 -17.05 6.81 -20.82
C LEU A 8 -16.92 5.57 -21.72
N LEU A 9 -16.75 5.81 -23.01
CA LEU A 9 -16.67 4.75 -24.03
C LEU A 9 -15.51 3.77 -23.80
N THR A 10 -14.40 4.24 -23.22
CA THR A 10 -13.23 3.40 -22.90
C THR A 10 -13.51 2.34 -21.84
N THR A 11 -14.48 2.57 -20.96
CA THR A 11 -14.83 1.65 -19.85
C THR A 11 -16.25 1.10 -19.96
N GLU A 12 -16.94 1.39 -21.07
CA GLU A 12 -18.34 1.01 -21.31
C GLU A 12 -19.28 1.45 -20.17
N LYS A 13 -19.01 2.64 -19.59
CA LYS A 13 -19.78 3.21 -18.47
C LYS A 13 -20.54 4.47 -18.88
N ALA A 14 -21.75 4.63 -18.37
CA ALA A 14 -22.50 5.87 -18.43
C ALA A 14 -22.80 6.38 -17.01
N VAL A 15 -22.43 7.62 -16.73
CA VAL A 15 -22.73 8.32 -15.47
C VAL A 15 -23.86 9.29 -15.76
N ILE A 16 -25.00 9.11 -15.10
CA ILE A 16 -26.22 9.87 -15.35
C ILE A 16 -26.66 10.53 -14.05
N GLN A 17 -26.83 11.85 -14.08
CA GLN A 17 -27.45 12.60 -12.98
C GLN A 17 -28.94 12.74 -13.30
N LEU A 18 -29.78 12.26 -12.40
CA LEU A 18 -31.22 12.16 -12.62
C LEU A 18 -32.00 12.66 -11.41
N ASP A 19 -33.13 13.29 -11.70
CA ASP A 19 -34.11 13.69 -10.70
C ASP A 19 -35.06 12.51 -10.44
N PRO A 20 -34.94 11.82 -9.28
CA PRO A 20 -35.70 10.63 -8.98
C PRO A 20 -37.21 10.90 -8.86
N ALA A 21 -37.63 12.16 -8.71
CA ALA A 21 -39.05 12.52 -8.69
C ALA A 21 -39.68 12.55 -10.10
N ARG A 22 -38.87 12.56 -11.16
CA ARG A 22 -39.35 12.74 -12.55
C ARG A 22 -39.05 11.56 -13.48
N VAL A 23 -38.06 10.73 -13.17
CA VAL A 23 -37.63 9.63 -14.04
C VAL A 23 -37.19 8.42 -13.22
N ASP A 24 -37.69 7.25 -13.60
CA ASP A 24 -37.28 5.97 -13.03
C ASP A 24 -36.12 5.35 -13.83
N LEU A 25 -35.20 4.68 -13.12
CA LEU A 25 -34.03 3.98 -13.67
C LEU A 25 -34.44 2.89 -14.68
N SER A 26 -35.59 2.25 -14.47
CA SER A 26 -36.11 1.21 -15.38
C SER A 26 -36.47 1.76 -16.77
N ALA A 27 -36.98 2.99 -16.83
CA ALA A 27 -37.34 3.66 -18.08
C ALA A 27 -36.08 4.01 -18.90
N ILE A 28 -35.02 4.47 -18.22
CA ILE A 28 -33.73 4.74 -18.87
C ILE A 28 -33.13 3.43 -19.41
N ARG A 29 -33.15 2.35 -18.63
CA ARG A 29 -32.67 1.05 -19.07
C ARG A 29 -33.35 0.60 -20.36
N LYS A 30 -34.69 0.64 -20.41
CA LYS A 30 -35.44 0.28 -21.62
C LYS A 30 -35.08 1.15 -22.83
N ALA A 31 -34.84 2.44 -22.61
CA ALA A 31 -34.39 3.33 -23.67
C ALA A 31 -32.99 2.95 -24.20
N VAL A 32 -32.06 2.61 -23.30
CA VAL A 32 -30.70 2.16 -23.67
C VAL A 32 -30.74 0.81 -24.40
N GLU A 33 -31.60 -0.13 -23.97
CA GLU A 33 -31.84 -1.41 -24.64
C GLU A 33 -32.47 -1.23 -26.03
N SER A 34 -33.43 -0.31 -26.17
CA SER A 34 -34.04 0.02 -27.46
C SER A 34 -33.05 0.66 -28.44
N ALA A 35 -31.99 1.28 -27.93
CA ALA A 35 -30.89 1.82 -28.71
C ALA A 35 -29.84 0.75 -29.10
N GLY A 36 -30.03 -0.51 -28.68
CA GLY A 36 -29.19 -1.65 -29.04
C GLY A 36 -28.06 -1.97 -28.05
N TYR A 37 -28.09 -1.39 -26.84
CA TYR A 37 -27.05 -1.61 -25.82
C TYR A 37 -27.59 -2.43 -24.65
N SER A 38 -26.76 -3.30 -24.05
CA SER A 38 -27.17 -4.13 -22.91
C SER A 38 -26.74 -3.49 -21.59
N VAL A 39 -27.65 -3.37 -20.61
CA VAL A 39 -27.36 -2.85 -19.28
C VAL A 39 -27.37 -4.00 -18.26
N PRO A 40 -26.30 -4.25 -17.49
CA PRO A 40 -26.29 -5.30 -16.46
C PRO A 40 -27.31 -5.02 -15.33
N ASP A 41 -27.99 -6.06 -14.83
CA ASP A 41 -28.96 -5.97 -13.71
C ASP A 41 -28.36 -5.55 -12.37
N SER A 42 -27.05 -5.67 -12.25
CA SER A 42 -26.36 -5.34 -11.03
C SER A 42 -25.75 -3.95 -11.12
N ALA A 43 -26.42 -2.98 -10.51
CA ALA A 43 -25.70 -1.92 -9.80
C ALA A 43 -24.96 -2.56 -8.63
N THR A 44 -23.93 -3.38 -8.90
CA THR A 44 -22.94 -3.70 -7.88
C THR A 44 -22.28 -2.36 -7.59
N PRO A 45 -22.43 -1.78 -6.39
CA PRO A 45 -21.83 -0.49 -6.14
C PRO A 45 -20.31 -0.70 -6.24
N LEU A 46 -19.70 -0.17 -7.29
CA LEU A 46 -18.24 -0.15 -7.46
C LEU A 46 -17.56 0.45 -6.21
N ALA A 47 -18.27 1.32 -5.48
CA ALA A 47 -17.86 1.87 -4.20
C ALA A 47 -17.66 0.81 -3.09
N THR A 48 -18.57 -0.16 -2.94
CA THR A 48 -18.47 -1.19 -1.88
C THR A 48 -17.32 -2.17 -2.11
N SER A 49 -16.92 -2.37 -3.37
CA SER A 49 -15.79 -3.23 -3.72
C SER A 49 -14.45 -2.59 -3.37
N MET A 50 -14.33 -1.26 -3.49
CA MET A 50 -13.11 -0.53 -3.15
C MET A 50 -12.87 -0.49 -1.63
N ASP A 51 -13.92 -0.24 -0.85
CA ASP A 51 -13.84 -0.18 0.61
C ASP A 51 -13.50 -1.54 1.23
N SER A 52 -14.08 -2.62 0.70
CA SER A 52 -13.79 -3.98 1.20
C SER A 52 -12.37 -4.45 0.84
N PHE A 53 -11.86 -4.08 -0.33
CA PHE A 53 -10.47 -4.36 -0.71
C PHE A 53 -9.47 -3.57 0.13
N ASN A 54 -9.68 -2.27 0.29
CA ASN A 54 -8.81 -1.42 1.10
C ASN A 54 -8.81 -1.89 2.56
N ARG A 55 -9.99 -2.20 3.13
CA ARG A 55 -10.09 -2.74 4.49
C ARG A 55 -9.37 -4.08 4.66
N ARG A 56 -9.43 -4.99 3.68
CA ARG A 56 -8.65 -6.23 3.70
C ARG A 56 -7.15 -5.95 3.70
N MET A 57 -6.70 -5.01 2.86
CA MET A 57 -5.30 -4.60 2.83
C MET A 57 -4.86 -3.99 4.16
N THR A 58 -5.67 -3.12 4.77
CA THR A 58 -5.39 -2.52 6.09
C THR A 58 -5.33 -3.58 7.20
N VAL A 59 -6.25 -4.53 7.22
CA VAL A 59 -6.24 -5.62 8.20
C VAL A 59 -5.03 -6.53 8.00
N LEU A 60 -4.67 -6.86 6.76
CA LEU A 60 -3.45 -7.62 6.47
C LEU A 60 -2.21 -6.89 6.97
N LEU A 61 -2.08 -5.59 6.69
CA LEU A 61 -0.97 -4.77 7.20
C LEU A 61 -0.93 -4.78 8.73
N ALA A 62 -2.08 -4.58 9.39
CA ALA A 62 -2.18 -4.56 10.84
C ALA A 62 -1.79 -5.90 11.47
N ILE A 63 -2.21 -7.01 10.86
CA ILE A 63 -1.81 -8.37 11.29
C ILE A 63 -0.31 -8.56 11.10
N VAL A 64 0.25 -8.24 9.93
CA VAL A 64 1.69 -8.37 9.67
C VAL A 64 2.48 -7.54 10.66
N PHE A 65 2.09 -6.28 10.88
CA PHE A 65 2.75 -5.40 11.84
C PHE A 65 2.66 -5.95 13.26
N SER A 66 1.49 -6.43 13.68
CA SER A 66 1.27 -7.04 15.00
C SER A 66 2.10 -8.30 15.21
N VAL A 67 2.19 -9.16 14.19
CA VAL A 67 3.01 -10.39 14.24
C VAL A 67 4.48 -10.04 14.34
N VAL A 68 4.99 -9.16 13.48
CA VAL A 68 6.40 -8.76 13.53
C VAL A 68 6.73 -8.12 14.87
N LEU A 69 5.91 -7.19 15.36
CA LEU A 69 6.11 -6.57 16.67
C LEU A 69 6.08 -7.59 17.81
N SER A 70 5.17 -8.56 17.78
CA SER A 70 5.12 -9.62 18.79
C SER A 70 6.38 -10.49 18.77
N ILE A 71 6.92 -10.80 17.58
CA ILE A 71 8.18 -11.54 17.45
C ILE A 71 9.34 -10.73 18.00
N VAL A 72 9.38 -9.42 17.74
CA VAL A 72 10.43 -8.54 18.27
C VAL A 72 10.36 -8.50 19.80
N ILE A 73 9.20 -8.20 20.37
CA ILE A 73 9.04 -8.12 21.83
C ILE A 73 9.35 -9.46 22.50
N ALA A 74 8.85 -10.57 21.95
CA ALA A 74 9.13 -11.90 22.50
C ALA A 74 10.60 -12.29 22.35
N GLY A 75 11.22 -11.98 21.21
CA GLY A 75 12.62 -12.27 20.94
C GLY A 75 13.57 -11.49 21.86
N GLU A 76 13.26 -10.23 22.10
CA GLU A 76 14.02 -9.37 23.01
C GLU A 76 13.79 -9.78 24.47
N TRP A 77 12.55 -10.11 24.87
CA TRP A 77 12.25 -10.60 26.22
C TRP A 77 12.92 -11.94 26.55
N LEU A 78 13.08 -12.82 25.55
CA LEU A 78 13.78 -14.09 25.68
C LEU A 78 15.31 -13.94 25.56
N GLY A 79 15.84 -12.75 25.26
CA GLY A 79 17.27 -12.52 25.06
C GLY A 79 17.85 -13.13 23.77
N LEU A 80 17.00 -13.62 22.87
CA LEU A 80 17.42 -14.30 21.63
C LEU A 80 18.22 -13.38 20.71
N PHE A 81 17.91 -12.08 20.71
CA PHE A 81 18.62 -11.11 19.88
C PHE A 81 20.00 -10.75 20.45
N ASP A 82 20.14 -10.71 21.77
CA ASP A 82 21.43 -10.50 22.43
C ASP A 82 22.38 -11.67 22.17
N GLU A 83 21.89 -12.92 22.30
CA GLU A 83 22.65 -14.12 21.96
C GLU A 83 23.07 -14.14 20.48
N LEU A 84 22.19 -13.73 19.57
CA LEU A 84 22.52 -13.64 18.14
C LEU A 84 23.54 -12.53 17.85
N ASN A 85 23.48 -11.40 18.57
CA ASN A 85 24.44 -10.31 18.46
C ASN A 85 25.84 -10.73 18.96
N GLU A 86 25.92 -11.54 20.01
CA GLU A 86 27.19 -12.10 20.49
C GLU A 86 27.72 -13.22 19.61
N LEU A 87 26.83 -14.05 19.05
CA LEU A 87 27.19 -15.18 18.20
C LEU A 87 27.64 -14.74 16.78
N VAL A 88 26.99 -13.72 16.22
CA VAL A 88 27.28 -13.21 14.87
C VAL A 88 28.16 -11.98 14.97
N PRO A 89 29.38 -12.00 14.41
CA PRO A 89 30.23 -10.83 14.35
C PRO A 89 29.51 -9.63 13.73
N LEU A 90 29.55 -8.48 14.42
CA LEU A 90 29.00 -7.19 13.96
C LEU A 90 29.27 -6.86 12.47
N PRO A 91 30.47 -7.07 11.88
CA PRO A 91 30.67 -6.80 10.46
C PRO A 91 29.81 -7.66 9.53
N ILE A 92 29.53 -8.92 9.91
CA ILE A 92 28.67 -9.82 9.13
C ILE A 92 27.22 -9.34 9.21
N GLY A 93 26.74 -9.01 10.40
CA GLY A 93 25.41 -8.44 10.62
C GLY A 93 25.20 -7.14 9.84
N THR A 94 26.17 -6.22 9.94
CA THR A 94 26.14 -4.94 9.20
C THR A 94 26.13 -5.16 7.69
N ALA A 95 26.96 -6.09 7.18
CA ALA A 95 26.98 -6.41 5.76
C ALA A 95 25.63 -6.97 5.29
N LEU A 96 24.98 -7.83 6.08
CA LEU A 96 23.64 -8.36 5.79
C LEU A 96 22.62 -7.22 5.67
N VAL A 97 22.63 -6.28 6.61
CA VAL A 97 21.73 -5.12 6.61
C VAL A 97 21.97 -4.23 5.39
N ILE A 98 23.23 -3.94 5.06
CA ILE A 98 23.59 -3.12 3.90
C ILE A 98 23.16 -3.79 2.60
N VAL A 99 23.43 -5.08 2.43
CA VAL A 99 23.05 -5.83 1.22
C VAL A 99 21.52 -5.94 1.10
N GLY A 100 20.84 -6.24 2.21
CA GLY A 100 19.38 -6.36 2.25
C GLY A 100 18.66 -5.03 1.99
N GLY A 101 19.22 -3.92 2.48
CA GLY A 101 18.66 -2.57 2.35
C GLY A 101 19.15 -1.77 1.15
N PHE A 102 20.13 -2.28 0.39
CA PHE A 102 20.78 -1.57 -0.72
C PHE A 102 19.85 -0.81 -1.68
N PRO A 103 18.77 -1.40 -2.23
CA PRO A 103 17.90 -0.68 -3.16
C PRO A 103 17.20 0.52 -2.49
N ILE A 104 16.80 0.38 -1.22
CA ILE A 104 16.11 1.42 -0.46
C ILE A 104 17.08 2.53 -0.08
N PHE A 105 18.25 2.18 0.45
CA PHE A 105 19.28 3.15 0.82
C PHE A 105 19.73 3.99 -0.38
N ARG A 106 19.91 3.36 -1.55
CA ARG A 106 20.22 4.08 -2.79
C ARG A 106 19.11 5.07 -3.18
N ASN A 107 17.84 4.68 -3.04
CA ASN A 107 16.70 5.55 -3.34
C ASN A 107 16.65 6.75 -2.38
N VAL A 108 16.86 6.51 -1.09
CA VAL A 108 16.88 7.53 -0.05
C VAL A 108 18.01 8.52 -0.29
N VAL A 109 19.24 8.05 -0.52
CA VAL A 109 20.38 8.92 -0.82
C VAL A 109 20.09 9.81 -2.03
N ARG A 110 19.53 9.24 -3.11
CA ARG A 110 19.14 10.01 -4.30
C ARG A 110 18.04 11.03 -4.01
N ALA A 111 17.04 10.69 -3.21
CA ALA A 111 15.96 11.60 -2.84
C ALA A 111 16.46 12.75 -1.96
N THR A 112 17.27 12.45 -0.95
CA THR A 112 17.88 13.44 -0.06
C THR A 112 18.81 14.40 -0.81
N LEU A 113 19.60 13.89 -1.76
CA LEU A 113 20.42 14.72 -2.67
C LEU A 113 19.58 15.70 -3.50
N LYS A 114 18.35 15.32 -3.87
CA LYS A 114 17.38 16.18 -4.57
C LYS A 114 16.59 17.08 -3.62
N ARG A 115 16.97 17.18 -2.34
CA ARG A 115 16.25 17.89 -1.26
C ARG A 115 14.81 17.41 -1.04
N GLN A 116 14.52 16.14 -1.34
CA GLN A 116 13.23 15.52 -1.06
C GLN A 116 13.36 14.61 0.16
N ILE A 117 12.64 14.94 1.23
CA ILE A 117 12.54 14.07 2.42
C ILE A 117 11.33 13.17 2.23
N THR A 118 11.57 11.86 2.27
CA THR A 118 10.53 10.83 2.11
C THR A 118 10.34 10.07 3.42
N SER A 119 9.25 9.31 3.55
CA SER A 119 9.03 8.43 4.71
C SER A 119 10.21 7.46 4.92
N HIS A 120 10.78 6.94 3.82
CA HIS A 120 11.93 6.04 3.83
C HIS A 120 13.23 6.72 4.31
N THR A 121 13.35 8.05 4.19
CA THR A 121 14.50 8.80 4.69
C THR A 121 14.59 8.71 6.21
N LEU A 122 13.47 8.93 6.91
CA LEU A 122 13.43 8.86 8.37
C LEU A 122 13.70 7.43 8.87
N MET A 123 13.11 6.42 8.21
CA MET A 123 13.35 5.01 8.55
C MET A 123 14.82 4.61 8.34
N THR A 124 15.45 5.10 7.27
CA THR A 124 16.87 4.84 6.99
C THR A 124 17.78 5.45 8.05
N VAL A 125 17.47 6.67 8.52
CA VAL A 125 18.21 7.29 9.63
C VAL A 125 18.12 6.44 10.89
N GLY A 126 16.93 5.90 11.21
CA GLY A 126 16.74 4.98 12.34
C GLY A 126 17.55 3.68 12.20
N ALA A 127 17.56 3.07 11.02
CA ALA A 127 18.38 1.87 10.76
C ALA A 127 19.89 2.15 10.87
N ILE A 128 20.35 3.31 10.40
CA ILE A 128 21.75 3.73 10.54
C ILE A 128 22.09 3.96 12.01
N ALA A 129 21.20 4.60 12.78
CA ALA A 129 21.40 4.81 14.21
C ALA A 129 21.54 3.47 14.96
N ALA A 130 20.71 2.48 14.64
CA ALA A 130 20.82 1.13 15.20
C ALA A 130 22.17 0.47 14.86
N LEU A 131 22.63 0.57 13.61
CA LEU A 131 23.95 0.08 13.21
C LEU A 131 25.10 0.78 13.96
N ILE A 132 24.98 2.09 14.22
CA ILE A 132 25.99 2.86 14.99
C ILE A 132 26.07 2.37 16.44
N VAL A 133 24.95 1.99 17.04
CA VAL A 133 24.91 1.42 18.40
C VAL A 133 25.43 -0.03 18.43
N GLY A 134 25.56 -0.67 17.26
CA GLY A 134 26.02 -2.06 17.11
C GLY A 134 24.88 -3.08 17.00
N GLU A 135 23.63 -2.60 17.02
CA GLU A 135 22.42 -3.40 16.96
C GLU A 135 22.02 -3.75 15.52
N TRP A 136 22.74 -4.69 14.91
CA TRP A 136 22.50 -5.08 13.52
C TRP A 136 21.17 -5.82 13.36
N VAL A 137 20.69 -6.55 14.38
CA VAL A 137 19.39 -7.21 14.35
C VAL A 137 18.25 -6.19 14.29
N ALA A 138 18.30 -5.16 15.14
CA ALA A 138 17.33 -4.07 15.11
C ALA A 138 17.35 -3.36 13.74
N ALA A 139 18.54 -3.05 13.22
CA ALA A 139 18.67 -2.45 11.89
C ALA A 139 18.10 -3.35 10.77
N ALA A 140 18.32 -4.67 10.85
CA ALA A 140 17.76 -5.64 9.91
C ALA A 140 16.23 -5.65 9.96
N ILE A 141 15.63 -5.61 11.15
CA ILE A 141 14.18 -5.52 11.34
C ILE A 141 13.65 -4.23 10.68
N VAL A 142 14.30 -3.08 10.89
CA VAL A 142 13.88 -1.83 10.25
C VAL A 142 13.95 -1.96 8.73
N VAL A 143 15.00 -2.57 8.17
CA VAL A 143 15.11 -2.82 6.72
C VAL A 143 14.01 -3.72 6.19
N VAL A 144 13.62 -4.77 6.93
CA VAL A 144 12.48 -5.62 6.57
C VAL A 144 11.19 -4.80 6.53
N PHE A 145 10.93 -3.98 7.55
CA PHE A 145 9.76 -3.09 7.57
C PHE A 145 9.77 -2.09 6.43
N MET A 146 10.93 -1.50 6.12
CA MET A 146 11.07 -0.61 4.96
C MET A 146 10.67 -1.33 3.68
N ARG A 147 11.10 -2.57 3.49
CA ARG A 147 10.76 -3.36 2.28
C ARG A 147 9.28 -3.70 2.18
N VAL A 148 8.63 -4.01 3.30
CA VAL A 148 7.18 -4.21 3.37
C VAL A 148 6.44 -2.90 3.06
N GLY A 149 6.88 -1.78 3.62
CA GLY A 149 6.32 -0.45 3.33
C GLY A 149 6.43 -0.08 1.85
N ASP A 150 7.61 -0.26 1.26
CA ASP A 150 7.88 0.02 -0.16
C ASP A 150 6.99 -0.82 -1.09
N TYR A 151 6.70 -2.07 -0.72
CA TYR A 151 5.74 -2.91 -1.42
C TYR A 151 4.34 -2.28 -1.34
N VAL A 152 3.84 -2.02 -0.14
CA VAL A 152 2.49 -1.46 0.10
C VAL A 152 2.28 -0.10 -0.59
N GLU A 153 3.28 0.78 -0.58
CA GLU A 153 3.22 2.09 -1.24
C GLU A 153 3.07 1.97 -2.76
N ARG A 154 3.75 0.99 -3.38
CA ARG A 154 3.62 0.70 -4.82
C ARG A 154 2.23 0.19 -5.18
N PHE A 155 1.64 -0.69 -4.36
CA PHE A 155 0.25 -1.16 -4.58
C PHE A 155 -0.76 -0.01 -4.51
N THR A 156 -0.56 0.91 -3.57
CA THR A 156 -1.45 2.07 -3.42
C THR A 156 -1.37 2.99 -4.64
N THR A 157 -0.16 3.25 -5.14
CA THR A 157 0.06 4.10 -6.32
C THR A 157 -0.49 3.48 -7.61
N GLU A 158 -0.33 2.17 -7.81
CA GLU A 158 -0.88 1.46 -8.97
C GLU A 158 -2.41 1.40 -8.97
N SER A 159 -3.01 1.26 -7.79
CA SER A 159 -4.47 1.26 -7.62
C SER A 159 -5.07 2.62 -7.99
N ALA A 160 -4.42 3.73 -7.61
CA ALA A 160 -4.83 5.08 -7.99
C ALA A 160 -4.75 5.32 -9.50
N ARG A 161 -3.74 4.75 -10.19
CA ARG A 161 -3.59 4.90 -11.64
C ARG A 161 -4.63 4.14 -12.45
N ARG A 162 -5.12 3.00 -11.95
CA ARG A 162 -6.22 2.24 -12.55
C ARG A 162 -7.58 2.90 -12.35
N ALA A 163 -7.75 3.77 -11.36
CA ALA A 163 -9.01 4.47 -11.13
C ALA A 163 -9.26 5.64 -12.12
N VAL A 164 -8.22 6.13 -12.79
CA VAL A 164 -8.29 7.25 -13.75
C VAL A 164 -8.41 6.76 -15.20
N LYS A 165 -8.22 5.46 -15.46
CA LYS A 165 -8.39 4.85 -16.79
C LYS A 165 -9.71 4.10 -16.87
#